data_AF-A0A3D2V1M0-F1
#
_entry.id   AF-A0A3D2V1M0-F1
#
_cell.length_a   1.000
_cell.length_b   1.000
_cell.length_c   1.000
_cell.angle_alpha   90.00
_cell.angle_beta   90.00
_cell.angle_gamma   90.00
#
_symmetry.space_group_name_H-M   'P 1'
#
loop_
_entity.id
_entity.type
_entity.pdbx_description
1 polymer ?
#
loop_
_entity_poly.entity_id
_entity_poly.type
_entity_poly.pdbx_seq_one_letter_code
_entity_poly.pdbx_strand_id
1 'polypeptide(L)'
;MNNQRGKRVLITRFIIVFASICFVENLVADEPVFSIDVTLDLGEDIGQSFGSVFEAQDVVGNGIIGAGFADVYNTQFRNDRHVLQFYVKPDKTARRKHTITRLPFPGLGTGAYLFDLDQSLYAWDDSEGLRVRKLNDDLTTWSIADDIVRGGVRRGDGLIRVGNGILSYSLDGVYFDDKQILAPAKSGYYYKFYYANGRLFFYHRTTENGEESTVIKCAPWKPG
;
A
#
# COMPACT_ATOMS: atom_id res chain seq x y z
N MET A 1 -8.78 -14.24 38.03
CA MET A 1 -8.12 -14.81 36.84
C MET A 1 -7.83 -13.69 35.87
N ASN A 2 -6.56 -13.29 35.79
CA ASN A 2 -6.06 -12.24 34.92
C ASN A 2 -6.24 -12.63 33.45
N ASN A 3 -6.82 -11.74 32.64
CA ASN A 3 -6.73 -11.84 31.19
C ASN A 3 -6.18 -10.52 30.66
N GLN A 4 -4.86 -10.36 30.76
CA GLN A 4 -4.15 -9.29 30.08
C GLN A 4 -4.09 -9.64 28.58
N ARG A 5 -5.00 -9.06 27.80
CA ARG A 5 -4.84 -9.00 26.34
C ARG A 5 -3.66 -8.09 26.04
N GLY A 6 -2.62 -8.68 25.47
CA GLY A 6 -1.41 -7.97 25.08
C GLY A 6 -1.73 -6.78 24.19
N LYS A 7 -1.44 -5.59 24.69
CA LYS A 7 -1.37 -4.36 23.90
C LYS A 7 -0.25 -4.56 22.87
N ARG A 8 -0.61 -4.56 21.59
CA ARG A 8 0.38 -4.61 20.50
C ARG A 8 0.95 -3.20 20.34
N VAL A 9 2.16 -3.01 20.84
CA VAL A 9 2.93 -1.79 20.62
C VAL A 9 3.78 -2.02 19.38
N LEU A 10 3.46 -1.33 18.28
CA LEU A 10 4.39 -1.22 17.15
C LEU A 10 5.35 -0.07 17.47
N ILE A 11 6.56 -0.40 17.89
CA ILE A 11 7.64 0.59 18.07
C ILE A 11 8.33 0.74 16.73
N THR A 12 7.91 1.71 15.92
CA THR A 12 8.63 2.06 14.68
C THR A 12 9.50 3.26 14.96
N ARG A 13 10.82 3.05 15.04
CA ARG A 13 11.81 4.14 15.11
C ARG A 13 12.01 4.73 13.72
N PHE A 14 11.68 6.00 13.55
CA PHE A 14 12.09 6.76 12.36
C PHE A 14 13.32 7.59 12.73
N ILE A 15 14.48 7.20 12.22
CA ILE A 15 15.69 8.03 12.26
C ILE A 15 15.77 8.74 10.91
N ILE A 16 15.38 10.01 10.85
CA ILE A 16 15.59 10.85 9.66
C ILE A 16 16.97 11.50 9.82
N VAL A 17 17.97 10.97 9.11
CA VAL A 17 19.32 11.55 9.06
C VAL A 17 19.34 12.64 7.97
N PHE A 18 19.44 13.90 8.38
CA PHE A 18 19.71 15.02 7.46
C PHE A 18 21.21 15.06 7.14
N ALA A 19 21.64 14.28 6.16
CA ALA A 19 22.98 14.42 5.60
C ALA A 19 22.99 15.63 4.63
N SER A 20 23.68 16.70 5.01
CA SER A 20 24.16 17.67 4.03
C SER A 20 25.15 16.94 3.11
N ILE A 21 24.74 16.67 1.88
CA ILE A 21 25.55 16.00 0.87
C ILE A 21 26.69 16.94 0.47
N CYS A 22 27.79 16.84 1.19
CA CYS A 22 29.13 17.23 0.77
C CYS A 22 29.99 15.97 0.86
N PHE A 23 30.73 15.71 -0.22
CA PHE A 23 31.76 14.69 -0.44
C PHE A 23 32.20 13.86 0.79
N VAL A 24 32.21 12.54 0.62
CA VAL A 24 32.64 11.55 1.62
C VAL A 24 34.14 11.69 1.89
N GLU A 25 34.49 12.47 2.91
CA GLU A 25 35.40 12.03 3.96
C GLU A 25 34.61 12.07 5.27
N ASN A 26 34.38 10.89 5.87
CA ASN A 26 33.83 10.69 7.22
C ASN A 26 32.72 11.66 7.67
N LEU A 27 31.50 11.47 7.13
CA LEU A 27 30.30 12.04 7.73
C LEU A 27 30.01 11.33 9.06
N VAL A 28 30.58 11.84 10.14
CA VAL A 28 29.91 11.80 11.44
C VAL A 28 28.70 12.71 11.26
N ALA A 29 27.51 12.13 11.14
CA ALA A 29 26.30 12.93 11.16
C ALA A 29 26.27 13.70 12.50
N ASP A 30 26.20 15.03 12.44
CA ASP A 30 25.93 15.87 13.60
C ASP A 30 24.70 15.34 14.34
N GLU A 31 24.64 15.52 15.67
CA GLU A 31 23.47 15.17 16.45
C GLU A 31 22.19 15.73 15.81
N PRO A 32 21.08 14.96 15.78
CA PRO A 32 19.86 15.41 15.13
C PRO A 32 19.39 16.74 15.73
N VAL A 33 19.17 17.74 14.87
CA VAL A 33 18.71 19.09 15.27
C VAL A 33 17.37 19.04 16.01
N PHE A 34 16.54 18.04 15.69
CA PHE A 34 15.34 17.69 16.46
C PHE A 34 14.92 16.23 16.15
N SER A 35 14.20 15.61 17.08
CA SER A 35 13.54 14.30 16.90
C SER A 35 12.04 14.45 17.17
N ILE A 36 11.22 13.70 16.43
CA ILE A 36 9.79 13.58 16.67
C ILE A 36 9.47 12.10 16.89
N ASP A 37 9.11 11.77 18.12
CA ASP A 37 8.71 10.44 18.53
C ASP A 37 7.20 10.40 18.74
N VAL A 38 6.49 9.61 17.92
CA VAL A 38 5.04 9.46 18.03
C VAL A 38 4.70 7.99 18.30
N THR A 39 3.92 7.75 19.36
CA THR A 39 3.30 6.45 19.62
C THR A 39 1.85 6.51 19.16
N LEU A 40 1.46 5.61 18.26
CA LEU A 40 0.11 5.52 17.72
C LEU A 40 -0.58 4.26 18.22
N ASP A 41 -1.86 4.40 18.57
CA ASP A 41 -2.79 3.28 18.67
C ASP A 41 -3.74 3.35 17.47
N LEU A 42 -3.55 2.45 16.51
CA LEU A 42 -4.37 2.39 15.29
C LEU A 42 -5.72 1.67 15.52
N GLY A 43 -5.91 1.10 16.71
CA GLY A 43 -7.07 0.27 17.04
C GLY A 43 -7.10 -1.05 16.26
N GLU A 44 -8.29 -1.65 16.19
CA GLU A 44 -8.53 -2.82 15.35
C GLU A 44 -8.53 -2.41 13.88
N ASP A 45 -7.90 -3.23 13.02
CA ASP A 45 -7.95 -3.00 11.59
C ASP A 45 -9.30 -3.44 10.99
N ILE A 46 -10.17 -2.46 10.82
CA ILE A 46 -11.46 -2.60 10.13
C ILE A 46 -11.38 -2.12 8.68
N GLY A 47 -10.20 -1.85 8.13
CA GLY A 47 -10.02 -1.32 6.77
C GLY A 47 -10.17 0.21 6.68
N GLN A 48 -10.14 0.88 7.83
CA GLN A 48 -10.16 2.34 7.93
C GLN A 48 -8.86 2.97 7.43
N SER A 49 -8.95 4.16 6.85
CA SER A 49 -7.79 5.04 6.67
C SER A 49 -7.23 5.44 8.02
N PHE A 50 -5.90 5.44 8.17
CA PHE A 50 -5.25 5.87 9.41
C PHE A 50 -4.94 7.37 9.45
N GLY A 51 -4.99 8.05 8.30
CA GLY A 51 -4.94 9.51 8.22
C GLY A 51 -3.59 10.12 8.57
N SER A 52 -3.62 11.37 9.02
CA SER A 52 -2.42 12.14 9.40
C SER A 52 -1.94 11.76 10.80
N VAL A 53 -0.62 11.74 10.97
CA VAL A 53 0.04 11.48 12.26
C VAL A 53 0.35 12.80 12.97
N PHE A 54 1.07 13.69 12.30
CA PHE A 54 1.39 15.01 12.84
C PHE A 54 1.67 16.01 11.71
N GLU A 55 1.54 17.29 12.05
CA GLU A 55 2.02 18.41 11.24
C GLU A 55 2.68 19.44 12.17
N ALA A 56 3.92 19.79 11.89
CA ALA A 56 4.65 20.87 12.55
C ALA A 56 4.53 22.14 11.72
N GLN A 57 4.30 23.26 12.39
CA GLN A 57 4.12 24.57 11.77
C GLN A 57 5.20 25.55 12.21
N ASP A 58 5.53 26.52 11.35
CA ASP A 58 6.36 27.67 11.72
C ASP A 58 5.59 28.65 12.63
N VAL A 59 6.28 29.70 13.12
CA VAL A 59 5.69 30.71 14.01
C VAL A 59 4.54 31.52 13.38
N VAL A 60 4.35 31.42 12.07
CA VAL A 60 3.29 32.10 11.31
C VAL A 60 2.17 31.10 10.92
N GLY A 61 2.29 29.83 11.31
CA GLY A 61 1.29 28.78 11.07
C GLY A 61 1.47 28.01 9.76
N ASN A 62 2.59 28.13 9.04
CA ASN A 62 2.80 27.34 7.83
C ASN A 62 3.31 25.93 8.17
N GLY A 63 2.69 24.89 7.61
CA GLY A 63 3.21 23.52 7.69
C GLY A 63 4.63 23.41 7.09
N ILE A 64 5.57 22.92 7.89
CA ILE A 64 6.98 22.76 7.52
C ILE A 64 7.41 21.30 7.47
N ILE A 65 6.83 20.44 8.31
CA ILE A 65 7.10 19.01 8.35
C ILE A 65 5.80 18.32 8.71
N GLY A 66 5.52 17.18 8.09
CA GLY A 66 4.38 16.37 8.51
C GLY A 66 4.56 14.92 8.09
N ALA A 67 3.76 14.06 8.70
CA ALA A 67 3.68 12.65 8.34
C ALA A 67 2.23 12.17 8.39
N GLY A 68 1.90 11.24 7.51
CA GLY A 68 0.57 10.64 7.40
C GLY A 68 0.62 9.34 6.60
N PHE A 69 -0.39 8.50 6.78
CA PHE A 69 -0.49 7.26 6.03
C PHE A 69 -0.93 7.54 4.58
N ALA A 70 -0.32 6.85 3.62
CA ALA A 70 -0.47 7.08 2.19
C ALA A 70 -1.84 6.70 1.61
N ASP A 71 -2.75 6.17 2.44
CA ASP A 71 -3.99 5.51 2.01
C ASP A 71 -4.75 6.30 0.93
N VAL A 72 -4.92 5.67 -0.22
CA VAL A 72 -5.73 6.20 -1.32
C VAL A 72 -7.03 5.42 -1.44
N TYR A 73 -8.11 6.11 -1.82
CA TYR A 73 -9.38 5.47 -2.12
C TYR A 73 -9.31 4.76 -3.49
N ASN A 74 -8.76 3.54 -3.53
CA ASN A 74 -8.65 2.73 -4.73
C ASN A 74 -9.23 1.31 -4.51
N THR A 75 -9.89 0.77 -5.54
CA THR A 75 -10.55 -0.55 -5.53
C THR A 75 -9.74 -1.67 -6.18
N GLN A 76 -8.52 -1.38 -6.67
CA GLN A 76 -7.69 -2.40 -7.33
C GLN A 76 -6.45 -2.78 -6.50
N PHE A 77 -5.60 -1.82 -6.17
CA PHE A 77 -4.48 -2.03 -5.25
C PHE A 77 -4.53 -0.95 -4.17
N ARG A 78 -4.78 -1.35 -2.92
CA ARG A 78 -4.85 -0.48 -1.73
C ARG A 78 -3.89 -0.99 -0.66
N ASN A 79 -2.66 -1.26 -1.09
CA ASN A 79 -1.64 -1.89 -0.25
C ASN A 79 -0.88 -0.91 0.62
N ASP A 80 -0.94 0.38 0.29
CA ASP A 80 -0.17 1.46 0.88
C ASP A 80 -0.82 2.08 2.13
N ARG A 81 -1.95 1.55 2.61
CA ARG A 81 -2.62 2.04 3.81
C ARG A 81 -1.74 2.00 5.07
N HIS A 82 -0.78 1.07 5.12
CA HIS A 82 0.19 0.97 6.21
C HIS A 82 1.51 1.71 5.93
N VAL A 83 1.65 2.34 4.75
CA VAL A 83 2.84 3.09 4.38
C VAL A 83 2.73 4.50 4.96
N LEU A 84 3.71 4.88 5.77
CA LEU A 84 3.85 6.24 6.27
C LEU A 84 4.61 7.08 5.25
N GLN A 85 3.98 8.15 4.78
CA GLN A 85 4.63 9.20 4.01
C GLN A 85 4.94 10.37 4.93
N PHE A 86 6.06 11.04 4.65
CA PHE A 86 6.42 12.28 5.31
C PHE A 86 6.81 13.31 4.27
N TYR A 87 6.68 14.58 4.65
CA TYR A 87 7.18 15.70 3.87
C TYR A 87 8.03 16.59 4.75
N VAL A 88 9.03 17.20 4.13
CA VAL A 88 9.78 18.32 4.69
C VAL A 88 9.74 19.43 3.67
N LYS A 89 9.21 20.58 4.08
CA LYS A 89 9.16 21.78 3.26
C LYS A 89 10.52 22.47 3.38
N PRO A 90 11.31 22.55 2.30
CA PRO A 90 12.56 23.27 2.34
C PRO A 90 12.29 24.77 2.55
N ASP A 91 13.25 25.46 3.16
CA ASP A 91 13.27 26.93 3.16
C ASP A 91 13.16 27.44 1.71
N LYS A 92 12.36 28.48 1.48
CA LYS A 92 12.19 29.11 0.16
C LYS A 92 13.52 29.58 -0.45
N THR A 93 14.51 29.87 0.39
CA THR A 93 15.84 30.30 -0.01
C THR A 93 16.82 29.14 -0.23
N ALA A 94 16.48 27.94 0.26
CA ALA A 94 17.30 26.75 0.07
C ALA A 94 17.20 26.28 -1.38
N ARG A 95 18.30 26.41 -2.13
CA ARG A 95 18.42 25.84 -3.47
C ARG A 95 18.30 24.31 -3.34
N ARG A 96 17.24 23.72 -3.92
CA ARG A 96 17.05 22.26 -3.94
C ARG A 96 18.27 21.62 -4.63
N LYS A 97 19.10 20.90 -3.86
CA LYS A 97 20.23 20.10 -4.37
C LYS A 97 19.86 18.62 -4.51
N HIS A 98 18.62 18.31 -4.89
CA HIS A 98 18.21 16.93 -5.11
C HIS A 98 18.34 16.61 -6.59
N THR A 99 19.09 15.56 -6.91
CA THR A 99 19.08 14.94 -8.23
C THR A 99 17.92 13.95 -8.25
N ILE A 100 16.97 14.15 -9.14
CA ILE A 100 15.90 13.19 -9.37
C ILE A 100 16.41 12.22 -10.44
N THR A 101 16.63 10.97 -10.05
CA THR A 101 16.95 9.89 -10.99
C THR A 101 15.67 9.16 -11.35
N ARG A 102 15.45 8.99 -12.66
CA ARG A 102 14.31 8.22 -13.15
C ARG A 102 14.56 6.73 -12.92
N LEU A 103 13.61 6.04 -12.29
CA LEU A 103 13.63 4.58 -12.19
C LEU A 103 13.43 3.92 -13.57
N PRO A 104 13.98 2.72 -13.78
CA PRO A 104 13.82 1.97 -15.03
C PRO A 104 12.33 1.75 -15.35
N PHE A 105 12.00 1.80 -16.63
CA PHE A 105 10.66 1.46 -17.10
C PHE A 105 10.43 -0.06 -16.93
N PRO A 106 9.27 -0.51 -16.40
CA PRO A 106 9.00 -1.93 -16.19
C PRO A 106 8.91 -2.75 -17.49
N GLY A 107 8.92 -2.10 -18.67
CA GLY A 107 8.81 -2.76 -19.96
C GLY A 107 7.41 -3.32 -20.20
N LEU A 108 6.38 -2.63 -19.71
CA LEU A 108 4.97 -2.93 -19.90
C LEU A 108 4.34 -1.95 -20.91
N GLY A 109 3.09 -2.14 -21.29
CA GLY A 109 2.37 -1.24 -22.19
C GLY A 109 1.98 0.10 -21.53
N THR A 110 1.12 0.85 -22.21
CA THR A 110 0.62 2.16 -21.73
C THR A 110 -0.41 2.06 -20.58
N GLY A 111 -0.74 0.84 -20.15
CA GLY A 111 -1.68 0.54 -19.06
C GLY A 111 -1.02 0.16 -17.73
N ALA A 112 0.31 0.32 -17.60
CA ALA A 112 1.03 -0.12 -16.42
C ALA A 112 0.60 0.63 -15.13
N TYR A 113 0.20 -0.12 -14.11
CA TYR A 113 -0.12 0.36 -12.78
C TYR A 113 0.99 0.00 -11.80
N LEU A 114 1.44 0.96 -11.01
CA LEU A 114 2.44 0.75 -9.95
C LEU A 114 1.76 0.59 -8.59
N PHE A 115 2.23 -0.37 -7.79
CA PHE A 115 1.78 -0.54 -6.41
C PHE A 115 2.92 -0.99 -5.51
N ASP A 116 2.85 -0.61 -4.24
CA ASP A 116 3.69 -1.17 -3.20
C ASP A 116 3.06 -2.45 -2.64
N LEU A 117 3.87 -3.41 -2.23
CA LEU A 117 3.47 -4.44 -1.26
C LEU A 117 4.68 -4.75 -0.39
N ASP A 118 4.53 -4.55 0.92
CA ASP A 118 5.59 -4.78 1.91
C ASP A 118 6.93 -4.13 1.53
N GLN A 119 6.91 -2.85 1.13
CA GLN A 119 8.09 -2.06 0.75
C GLN A 119 8.75 -2.51 -0.56
N SER A 120 8.13 -3.43 -1.30
CA SER A 120 8.55 -3.81 -2.64
C SER A 120 7.68 -3.10 -3.68
N LEU A 121 8.31 -2.50 -4.68
CA LEU A 121 7.61 -1.84 -5.78
C LEU A 121 7.28 -2.85 -6.88
N TYR A 122 6.00 -2.92 -7.26
CA TYR A 122 5.49 -3.75 -8.31
C TYR A 122 4.88 -2.92 -9.44
N ALA A 123 4.91 -3.50 -10.64
CA ALA A 123 4.23 -3.00 -11.82
C ALA A 123 3.33 -4.10 -12.39
N TRP A 124 2.12 -3.73 -12.76
CA TRP A 124 1.13 -4.64 -13.34
C TRP A 124 0.53 -4.05 -14.61
N ASP A 125 0.27 -4.88 -15.61
CA ASP A 125 -0.44 -4.52 -16.83
C ASP A 125 -1.27 -5.72 -17.31
N ASP A 126 -2.53 -5.48 -17.69
CA ASP A 126 -3.42 -6.53 -18.19
C ASP A 126 -3.20 -6.89 -19.67
N SER A 127 -2.38 -6.14 -20.40
CA SER A 127 -2.10 -6.37 -21.83
C SER A 127 -1.01 -7.42 -22.10
N GLU A 128 -0.03 -7.59 -21.20
CA GLU A 128 1.16 -8.43 -21.40
C GLU A 128 1.10 -9.71 -20.54
N GLY A 129 0.13 -10.58 -20.83
CA GLY A 129 0.04 -11.92 -20.24
C GLY A 129 -0.27 -11.94 -18.75
N LEU A 130 -0.90 -10.87 -18.22
CA LEU A 130 -1.36 -10.74 -16.83
C LEU A 130 -0.24 -10.80 -15.79
N ARG A 131 0.99 -10.47 -16.18
CA ARG A 131 2.16 -10.62 -15.32
C ARG A 131 2.37 -9.39 -14.43
N VAL A 132 2.69 -9.65 -13.18
CA VAL A 132 3.23 -8.66 -12.26
C VAL A 132 4.75 -8.70 -12.36
N ARG A 133 5.38 -7.52 -12.35
CA ARG A 133 6.83 -7.38 -12.26
C ARG A 133 7.20 -6.70 -10.95
N LYS A 134 8.27 -7.15 -10.31
CA LYS A 134 8.87 -6.53 -9.13
C LYS A 134 10.13 -5.77 -9.55
N LEU A 135 10.32 -4.55 -9.03
CA LEU A 135 11.60 -3.86 -9.12
C LEU A 135 12.60 -4.57 -8.20
N ASN A 136 13.72 -5.00 -8.75
CA ASN A 136 14.77 -5.67 -7.98
C ASN A 136 15.49 -4.67 -7.05
N ASP A 137 16.16 -5.20 -6.03
CA ASP A 137 16.85 -4.39 -5.00
C ASP A 137 17.98 -3.51 -5.57
N ASP A 138 18.45 -3.81 -6.79
CA ASP A 138 19.40 -2.98 -7.53
C ASP A 138 18.80 -1.66 -8.06
N LEU A 139 17.47 -1.49 -7.99
CA LEU A 139 16.69 -0.35 -8.47
C LEU A 139 16.84 -0.04 -9.97
N THR A 140 17.37 -0.99 -10.74
CA THR A 140 17.68 -0.84 -12.17
C THR A 140 17.02 -1.91 -13.04
N THR A 141 16.60 -3.03 -12.46
CA THR A 141 16.03 -4.15 -13.21
C THR A 141 14.67 -4.59 -12.65
N TRP A 142 13.84 -5.15 -13.53
CA TRP A 142 12.51 -5.68 -13.18
C TRP A 142 12.46 -7.18 -13.46
N SER A 143 11.93 -7.95 -12.52
CA SER A 143 11.73 -9.41 -12.65
C SER A 143 10.24 -9.76 -12.61
N ILE A 144 9.85 -10.84 -13.26
CA ILE A 144 8.49 -11.38 -13.13
C ILE A 144 8.30 -11.89 -11.69
N ALA A 145 7.17 -11.55 -11.07
CA ALA A 145 6.79 -11.92 -9.72
C ALA A 145 5.57 -12.86 -9.72
N ASP A 146 5.78 -14.10 -10.13
CA ASP A 146 4.73 -15.13 -10.24
C ASP A 146 4.25 -15.64 -8.87
N ASP A 147 5.00 -15.34 -7.80
CA ASP A 147 4.75 -15.74 -6.42
C ASP A 147 3.67 -14.88 -5.73
N ILE A 148 3.49 -13.64 -6.18
CA ILE A 148 2.58 -12.68 -5.54
C ILE A 148 1.11 -12.96 -5.87
N VAL A 149 0.81 -13.46 -7.08
CA VAL A 149 -0.53 -13.93 -7.46
C VAL A 149 -0.43 -15.17 -8.33
N ARG A 150 -0.95 -16.28 -7.81
CA ARG A 150 -0.99 -17.58 -8.52
C ARG A 150 -1.74 -17.42 -9.85
N GLY A 151 -1.06 -17.63 -10.97
CA GLY A 151 -1.67 -17.64 -12.30
C GLY A 151 -1.83 -16.27 -12.96
N GLY A 152 -1.20 -15.22 -12.41
CA GLY A 152 -1.28 -13.85 -12.92
C GLY A 152 -2.46 -13.06 -12.36
N VAL A 153 -2.48 -11.75 -12.64
CA VAL A 153 -3.50 -10.81 -12.14
C VAL A 153 -4.35 -10.33 -13.31
N ARG A 154 -5.62 -10.74 -13.36
CA ARG A 154 -6.57 -10.20 -14.34
C ARG A 154 -7.04 -8.80 -13.93
N ARG A 155 -7.63 -8.10 -14.89
CA ARG A 155 -8.32 -6.84 -14.58
C ARG A 155 -9.43 -7.09 -13.56
N GLY A 156 -9.29 -6.47 -12.39
CA GLY A 156 -10.23 -6.63 -11.27
C GLY A 156 -9.88 -7.74 -10.28
N ASP A 157 -8.83 -8.50 -10.54
CA ASP A 157 -8.11 -9.26 -9.51
C ASP A 157 -7.23 -8.29 -8.70
N GLY A 158 -6.73 -8.74 -7.56
CA GLY A 158 -5.85 -7.91 -6.76
C GLY A 158 -5.49 -8.51 -5.42
N LEU A 159 -4.75 -7.70 -4.67
CA LEU A 159 -4.24 -8.02 -3.36
C LEU A 159 -4.25 -6.78 -2.48
N ILE A 160 -4.56 -6.96 -1.20
CA ILE A 160 -4.70 -5.90 -0.19
C ILE A 160 -4.09 -6.38 1.13
N ARG A 161 -3.16 -5.61 1.69
CA ARG A 161 -2.67 -5.80 3.06
C ARG A 161 -3.79 -5.47 4.07
N VAL A 162 -4.22 -6.47 4.84
CA VAL A 162 -5.22 -6.32 5.91
C VAL A 162 -4.67 -6.90 7.22
N GLY A 163 -4.47 -6.03 8.21
CA GLY A 163 -3.72 -6.34 9.41
C GLY A 163 -2.34 -6.88 9.05
N ASN A 164 -2.05 -8.10 9.52
CA ASN A 164 -0.78 -8.78 9.26
C ASN A 164 -0.86 -9.77 8.08
N GLY A 165 -2.01 -9.91 7.41
CA GLY A 165 -2.22 -10.86 6.32
C GLY A 165 -2.52 -10.18 4.99
N ILE A 166 -2.64 -10.99 3.95
CA ILE A 166 -2.96 -10.54 2.58
C ILE A 166 -4.33 -11.06 2.19
N LEU A 167 -5.24 -10.15 1.88
CA LEU A 167 -6.45 -10.47 1.15
C LEU A 167 -6.10 -10.52 -0.33
N SER A 168 -6.19 -11.68 -0.96
CA SER A 168 -6.04 -11.84 -2.41
C SER A 168 -7.35 -12.31 -3.04
N TYR A 169 -7.61 -11.89 -4.27
CA TYR A 169 -8.83 -12.25 -4.98
C TYR A 169 -8.57 -12.40 -6.48
N SER A 170 -9.15 -13.47 -7.03
CA SER A 170 -9.14 -13.80 -8.44
C SER A 170 -10.45 -14.47 -8.85
N LEU A 171 -10.57 -14.93 -10.10
CA LEU A 171 -11.71 -15.74 -10.52
C LEU A 171 -11.86 -17.06 -9.71
N ASP A 172 -10.78 -17.56 -9.12
CA ASP A 172 -10.76 -18.81 -8.36
C ASP A 172 -11.23 -18.62 -6.90
N GLY A 173 -11.50 -17.39 -6.50
CA GLY A 173 -12.10 -17.04 -5.21
C GLY A 173 -11.33 -15.94 -4.50
N VAL A 174 -11.67 -15.76 -3.23
CA VAL A 174 -11.06 -14.78 -2.33
C VAL A 174 -10.39 -15.54 -1.19
N TYR A 175 -9.16 -15.15 -0.91
CA TYR A 175 -8.30 -15.78 0.07
C TYR A 175 -7.80 -14.72 1.05
N PHE A 176 -7.69 -15.12 2.31
CA PHE A 176 -6.91 -14.39 3.29
C PHE A 176 -5.72 -15.27 3.67
N ASP A 177 -4.53 -14.78 3.32
CA ASP A 177 -3.32 -15.59 3.18
C ASP A 177 -3.61 -16.80 2.27
N ASP A 178 -3.53 -18.03 2.80
CA ASP A 178 -3.82 -19.26 2.05
C ASP A 178 -5.24 -19.82 2.28
N LYS A 179 -6.05 -19.18 3.12
CA LYS A 179 -7.39 -19.67 3.45
C LYS A 179 -8.44 -19.03 2.53
N GLN A 180 -9.17 -19.85 1.78
CA GLN A 180 -10.32 -19.36 1.01
C GLN A 180 -11.42 -18.87 1.97
N ILE A 181 -11.81 -17.61 1.84
CA ILE A 181 -12.87 -16.97 2.63
C ILE A 181 -14.16 -16.76 1.82
N LEU A 182 -14.06 -16.77 0.49
CA LEU A 182 -15.20 -16.74 -0.42
C LEU A 182 -14.90 -17.59 -1.64
N ALA A 183 -15.75 -18.58 -1.90
CA ALA A 183 -15.68 -19.40 -3.11
C ALA A 183 -15.99 -18.57 -4.37
N PRO A 184 -15.59 -19.03 -5.57
CA PRO A 184 -16.01 -18.45 -6.84
C PRO A 184 -17.52 -18.24 -6.92
N ALA A 185 -17.95 -17.24 -7.69
CA ALA A 185 -19.36 -17.07 -8.00
C ALA A 185 -19.87 -18.29 -8.79
N LYS A 186 -21.06 -18.80 -8.44
CA LYS A 186 -21.71 -19.89 -9.20
C LYS A 186 -22.09 -19.47 -10.62
N SER A 187 -22.34 -18.18 -10.81
CA SER A 187 -22.62 -17.54 -12.09
C SER A 187 -21.90 -16.20 -12.12
N GLY A 188 -21.28 -15.88 -13.26
CA GLY A 188 -20.48 -14.67 -13.42
C GLY A 188 -19.18 -14.70 -12.61
N TYR A 189 -18.74 -13.54 -12.12
CA TYR A 189 -17.52 -13.43 -11.32
C TYR A 189 -17.54 -12.25 -10.34
N TYR A 190 -16.74 -12.36 -9.28
CA TYR A 190 -16.48 -11.28 -8.34
C TYR A 190 -15.19 -10.56 -8.69
N TYR A 191 -15.13 -9.24 -8.53
CA TYR A 191 -13.94 -8.45 -8.83
C TYR A 191 -13.90 -7.13 -8.04
N LYS A 192 -12.71 -6.50 -7.98
CA LYS A 192 -12.43 -5.22 -7.32
C LYS A 192 -12.91 -5.19 -5.87
N PHE A 193 -12.30 -6.05 -5.05
CA PHE A 193 -12.61 -6.12 -3.63
C PHE A 193 -12.06 -4.89 -2.89
N TYR A 194 -12.80 -4.46 -1.87
CA TYR A 194 -12.42 -3.37 -0.98
C TYR A 194 -12.83 -3.74 0.45
N TYR A 195 -11.87 -3.66 1.38
CA TYR A 195 -12.12 -3.91 2.80
C TYR A 195 -12.22 -2.58 3.55
N ALA A 196 -13.39 -2.32 4.16
CA ALA A 196 -13.61 -1.15 5.00
C ALA A 196 -14.75 -1.37 5.99
N ASN A 197 -14.63 -0.71 7.15
CA ASN A 197 -15.55 -0.81 8.28
C ASN A 197 -15.95 -2.26 8.65
N GLY A 198 -14.99 -3.20 8.59
CA GLY A 198 -15.21 -4.61 8.93
C GLY A 198 -16.09 -5.35 7.91
N ARG A 199 -16.05 -4.92 6.65
CA ARG A 199 -16.85 -5.45 5.56
C ARG A 199 -16.03 -5.55 4.28
N LEU A 200 -16.31 -6.60 3.52
CA LEU A 200 -15.87 -6.72 2.13
C LEU A 200 -16.95 -6.14 1.22
N PHE A 201 -16.55 -5.20 0.38
CA PHE A 201 -17.32 -4.69 -0.74
C PHE A 201 -16.70 -5.20 -2.02
N PHE A 202 -17.51 -5.67 -2.96
CA PHE A 202 -17.01 -6.18 -4.24
C PHE A 202 -18.09 -6.12 -5.30
N TYR A 203 -17.67 -6.06 -6.56
CA TYR A 203 -18.59 -6.13 -7.69
C TYR A 203 -18.88 -7.58 -8.01
N HIS A 204 -20.12 -7.88 -8.36
CA HIS A 204 -20.55 -9.14 -8.93
C HIS A 204 -21.14 -8.85 -10.31
N ARG A 205 -20.46 -9.31 -11.36
CA ARG A 205 -20.95 -9.23 -12.74
C ARG A 205 -21.52 -10.58 -13.14
N THR A 206 -22.72 -10.57 -13.69
CA THR A 206 -23.44 -11.74 -14.20
C THR A 206 -23.93 -11.47 -15.62
N THR A 207 -24.15 -12.55 -16.37
CA THR A 207 -24.80 -12.49 -17.68
C THR A 207 -25.97 -13.46 -17.66
N GLU A 208 -27.19 -12.94 -17.81
CA GLU A 208 -28.43 -13.71 -17.82
C GLU A 208 -29.22 -13.34 -19.07
N ASN A 209 -29.65 -14.34 -19.86
CA ASN A 209 -30.37 -14.14 -21.13
C ASN A 209 -29.67 -13.19 -22.13
N GLY A 210 -28.33 -13.11 -22.09
CA GLY A 210 -27.54 -12.23 -22.93
C GLY A 210 -27.41 -10.79 -22.42
N GLU A 211 -28.05 -10.45 -21.30
CA GLU A 211 -27.91 -9.16 -20.65
C GLU A 211 -26.87 -9.22 -19.54
N GLU A 212 -25.96 -8.24 -19.53
CA GLU A 212 -24.97 -8.10 -18.47
C GLU A 212 -25.50 -7.21 -17.35
N SER A 213 -25.35 -7.67 -16.11
CA SER A 213 -25.65 -6.88 -14.93
C SER A 213 -24.43 -6.85 -14.00
N THR A 214 -24.25 -5.73 -13.31
CA THR A 214 -23.21 -5.57 -12.29
C THR A 214 -23.84 -4.96 -11.05
N VAL A 215 -23.66 -5.62 -9.92
CA VAL A 215 -24.12 -5.13 -8.61
C VAL A 215 -22.96 -5.08 -7.62
N ILE A 216 -23.03 -4.14 -6.68
CA ILE A 216 -22.11 -4.12 -5.54
C ILE A 216 -22.69 -5.01 -4.46
N LYS A 217 -21.89 -5.96 -3.99
CA LYS A 217 -22.17 -6.83 -2.85
C LYS A 217 -21.42 -6.32 -1.63
N CYS A 218 -21.98 -6.59 -0.45
CA CYS A 218 -21.36 -6.30 0.83
C CYS A 218 -21.53 -7.52 1.74
N ALA A 219 -20.44 -7.97 2.36
CA ALA A 219 -20.44 -9.05 3.33
C ALA A 219 -19.69 -8.63 4.60
N PRO A 220 -20.23 -8.91 5.80
CA PRO A 220 -19.45 -8.74 7.03
C PRO A 220 -18.29 -9.74 7.02
N TRP A 221 -17.09 -9.26 7.30
CA TRP A 221 -15.89 -10.09 7.38
C TRP A 221 -14.81 -9.35 8.17
N LYS A 222 -13.97 -10.09 8.90
CA LYS A 222 -12.79 -9.56 9.59
C LYS A 222 -11.64 -10.55 9.44
N PRO A 223 -10.38 -10.08 9.44
CA PRO A 223 -9.21 -10.96 9.52
C PRO A 223 -9.22 -11.81 10.79
N GLY A 224 -8.93 -13.10 10.66
CA GLY A 224 -8.92 -14.09 11.77
C GLY A 224 -10.15 -14.98 11.82
#